data_AF-A0A938FBR4-F1
#
_entry.id   AF-A0A938FBR4-F1
#
_cell.length_a   1.000
_cell.length_b   1.000
_cell.length_c   1.000
_cell.angle_alpha   90.00
_cell.angle_beta   90.00
_cell.angle_gamma   90.00
#
_symmetry.space_group_name_H-M   'P 1'
#
loop_
_entity.id
_entity.type
_entity.pdbx_description
1 polymer ?
#
loop_
_entity_poly.entity_id
_entity_poly.type
_entity_poly.pdbx_seq_one_letter_code
_entity_poly.pdbx_strand_id
1 'polypeptide(L)'
;MPIQTTAEEVFYRGWIQQRLENGRRSIWVVSIIGGVLFALPHLGNPEVSGNLLLPILGYGSTGFMFTWVTMRDQSMGLAVGAHAANNILAGLLVSSADSALPAASLWVTPEIQWGPAAFFSILFIPLFIWLTGKWRGKQNPIVEAL
;
A
#
# COMPACT_ATOMS: atom_id res chain seq x y z
N MET A 1 -2.45 -15.50 -3.79
CA MET A 1 -2.38 -14.04 -3.96
C MET A 1 -3.65 -13.33 -3.47
N PRO A 2 -4.87 -13.54 -4.02
CA PRO A 2 -6.01 -12.70 -3.65
C PRO A 2 -6.42 -12.80 -2.17
N ILE A 3 -6.41 -14.01 -1.59
CA ILE A 3 -6.74 -14.22 -0.17
C ILE A 3 -5.72 -13.54 0.75
N GLN A 4 -4.42 -13.61 0.42
CA GLN A 4 -3.36 -12.98 1.21
C GLN A 4 -3.48 -11.45 1.18
N THR A 5 -3.63 -10.86 -0.01
CA THR A 5 -3.81 -9.40 -0.12
C THR A 5 -5.07 -8.94 0.59
N THR A 6 -6.19 -9.66 0.45
CA THR A 6 -7.43 -9.32 1.16
C THR A 6 -7.28 -9.43 2.67
N ALA A 7 -6.61 -10.47 3.19
CA ALA A 7 -6.40 -10.62 4.63
C ALA A 7 -5.56 -9.46 5.20
N GLU A 8 -4.49 -9.06 4.52
CA GLU A 8 -3.67 -7.92 4.92
C GLU A 8 -4.46 -6.63 4.90
N GLU A 9 -5.22 -6.36 3.84
CA GLU A 9 -6.06 -5.17 3.76
C GLU A 9 -7.16 -5.15 4.82
N VAL A 10 -7.83 -6.27 5.09
CA VAL A 10 -8.82 -6.36 6.18
C VAL A 10 -8.18 -6.04 7.53
N PHE A 11 -6.96 -6.53 7.78
CA PHE A 11 -6.24 -6.23 9.01
C PHE A 11 -5.82 -4.75 9.11
N TYR A 12 -5.13 -4.22 8.11
CA TYR A 12 -4.61 -2.85 8.15
C TYR A 12 -5.71 -1.80 7.98
N ARG A 13 -6.62 -1.99 7.03
CA ARG A 13 -7.62 -0.98 6.62
C ARG A 13 -8.94 -1.20 7.34
N GLY A 14 -9.31 -2.46 7.57
CA GLY A 14 -10.52 -2.83 8.31
C GLY A 14 -10.38 -2.77 9.84
N TRP A 15 -9.23 -3.12 10.42
CA TRP A 15 -9.08 -3.17 11.88
C TRP A 15 -8.19 -2.06 12.45
N ILE A 16 -6.97 -1.89 11.95
CA ILE A 16 -6.04 -0.86 12.47
C ILE A 16 -6.53 0.54 12.13
N GLN A 17 -6.74 0.80 10.84
CA GLN A 17 -7.10 2.12 10.34
C GLN A 17 -8.42 2.62 10.92
N GLN A 18 -9.47 1.80 11.00
CA GLN A 18 -10.74 2.17 11.65
C GLN A 18 -10.55 2.61 13.12
N ARG A 19 -9.60 2.01 13.86
CA ARG A 19 -9.28 2.44 15.23
C ARG A 19 -8.46 3.73 15.27
N LEU A 20 -7.67 4.00 14.23
CA LEU A 20 -6.94 5.25 14.09
C LEU A 20 -7.87 6.40 13.69
N GLU A 21 -8.91 6.11 12.91
CA GLU A 21 -9.97 7.00 12.46
C GLU A 21 -10.95 7.34 13.60
N ASN A 22 -10.48 8.10 14.59
CA ASN A 22 -11.32 8.58 15.68
C ASN A 22 -12.10 9.88 15.36
N GLY A 23 -12.26 10.21 14.08
CA GLY A 23 -12.90 11.44 13.60
C GLY A 23 -12.14 12.76 13.85
N ARG A 24 -10.99 12.74 14.55
CA ARG A 24 -10.23 13.95 14.93
C ARG A 24 -8.86 14.06 14.27
N ARG A 25 -8.40 13.02 13.57
CA ARG A 25 -7.08 12.98 12.93
C ARG A 25 -7.19 13.34 11.45
N SER A 26 -6.21 14.10 10.95
CA SER A 26 -6.13 14.42 9.53
C SER A 26 -5.80 13.16 8.71
N ILE A 27 -6.28 13.13 7.46
CA ILE A 27 -5.95 12.07 6.49
C ILE A 27 -4.45 11.83 6.37
N TRP A 28 -3.64 12.88 6.45
CA TRP A 28 -2.18 12.80 6.42
C TRP A 28 -1.63 12.01 7.60
N VAL A 29 -2.07 12.32 8.82
CA VAL A 29 -1.60 11.64 10.04
C VAL A 29 -1.96 10.15 10.00
N VAL A 30 -3.22 9.83 9.65
CA VAL A 30 -3.67 8.44 9.53
C VAL A 30 -2.87 7.70 8.45
N SER A 31 -2.64 8.34 7.29
CA SER A 31 -1.90 7.73 6.17
C SER A 31 -0.43 7.51 6.48
N ILE A 32 0.24 8.42 7.19
CA ILE A 32 1.63 8.24 7.62
C ILE A 32 1.74 7.06 8.59
N ILE A 33 0.86 7.01 9.61
CA ILE A 33 0.86 5.90 10.58
C ILE A 33 0.58 4.57 9.87
N GLY A 34 -0.42 4.54 8.98
CA GLY A 34 -0.76 3.35 8.20
C GLY A 34 0.40 2.88 7.30
N GLY A 35 1.09 3.82 6.65
CA GLY A 35 2.31 3.54 5.89
C GLY A 35 3.41 2.91 6.72
N VAL A 36 3.73 3.49 7.89
CA VAL A 36 4.73 2.94 8.81
C VAL A 36 4.35 1.54 9.26
N LEU A 37 3.11 1.34 9.74
CA LEU A 37 2.65 0.04 10.22
C LEU A 37 2.67 -1.03 9.13
N PHE A 38 2.34 -0.65 7.89
CA PHE A 38 2.39 -1.55 6.74
C PHE A 38 3.83 -1.95 6.38
N ALA A 39 4.81 -1.06 6.54
CA ALA A 39 6.22 -1.37 6.26
C ALA A 39 6.86 -2.33 7.29
N LEU A 40 6.40 -2.34 8.54
CA LEU A 40 7.00 -3.13 9.62
C LEU A 40 7.13 -4.64 9.35
N PRO A 41 6.09 -5.38 8.91
CA PRO A 41 6.25 -6.82 8.64
C PRO A 41 7.27 -7.08 7.51
N HIS A 42 7.42 -6.15 6.57
CA HIS A 42 8.31 -6.30 5.42
C HIS A 42 9.79 -6.18 5.81
N LEU A 43 10.12 -5.73 7.02
CA LEU A 43 11.50 -5.70 7.50
C LEU A 43 12.14 -7.09 7.59
N GLY A 44 11.34 -8.14 7.68
CA GLY A 44 11.79 -9.53 7.69
C GLY A 44 11.96 -10.14 6.29
N ASN A 45 11.70 -9.39 5.22
CA ASN A 45 11.77 -9.91 3.87
C ASN A 45 13.23 -10.08 3.40
N PRO A 46 13.54 -11.14 2.63
CA PRO A 46 14.88 -11.37 2.08
C PRO A 46 15.38 -10.20 1.22
N GLU A 47 14.51 -9.58 0.41
CA GLU A 47 14.86 -8.43 -0.42
C GLU A 47 15.25 -7.17 0.38
N VAL A 48 14.96 -7.12 1.69
CA VAL A 48 15.34 -6.00 2.58
C VAL A 48 16.75 -6.18 3.14
N SER A 49 17.33 -7.38 3.04
CA SER A 49 18.67 -7.65 3.57
C SER A 49 19.71 -6.72 2.92
N GLY A 50 20.54 -6.07 3.75
CA GLY A 50 21.59 -5.16 3.28
C GLY A 50 21.16 -3.70 3.01
N ASN A 51 19.87 -3.36 3.01
CA ASN A 51 19.40 -1.97 2.90
C ASN A 51 18.11 -1.77 3.68
N LEU A 52 18.14 -1.10 4.82
CA LEU A 52 16.94 -0.91 5.64
C LEU A 52 16.08 0.30 5.22
N LEU A 53 16.72 1.40 4.83
CA LEU A 53 16.04 2.68 4.66
C LEU A 53 15.15 2.69 3.41
N LEU A 54 15.69 2.26 2.26
CA LEU A 54 14.98 2.38 0.99
C LEU A 54 13.77 1.43 0.90
N PRO A 55 13.82 0.18 1.40
CA PRO A 55 12.62 -0.65 1.43
C PRO A 55 11.52 -0.12 2.33
N ILE A 56 11.88 0.43 3.50
CA ILE A 56 10.90 1.09 4.37
C ILE A 56 10.20 2.23 3.64
N LEU A 57 10.95 3.02 2.87
CA LEU A 57 10.36 4.08 2.06
C LEU A 57 9.47 3.54 0.94
N GLY A 58 9.87 2.45 0.28
CA GLY A 58 9.07 1.78 -0.75
C GLY A 58 7.76 1.21 -0.21
N TYR A 59 7.85 0.26 0.73
CA TYR A 59 6.67 -0.35 1.35
C TYR A 59 5.81 0.68 2.10
N GLY A 60 6.44 1.62 2.79
CA GLY A 60 5.76 2.69 3.52
C GLY A 60 4.97 3.62 2.60
N SER A 61 5.52 3.96 1.42
CA SER A 61 4.80 4.74 0.40
C SER A 61 3.56 4.01 -0.11
N THR A 62 3.67 2.70 -0.37
CA THR A 62 2.52 1.86 -0.76
C THR A 62 1.47 1.82 0.35
N GLY A 63 1.89 1.57 1.60
CA GLY A 63 1.01 1.57 2.76
C GLY A 63 0.30 2.92 2.97
N PHE A 64 1.02 4.03 2.77
CA PHE A 64 0.48 5.38 2.80
C PHE A 64 -0.62 5.57 1.76
N MET A 65 -0.37 5.21 0.49
CA MET A 65 -1.33 5.38 -0.61
C MET A 65 -2.61 4.55 -0.38
N PHE A 66 -2.48 3.31 0.10
CA PHE A 66 -3.65 2.46 0.40
C PHE A 66 -4.47 2.99 1.59
N THR A 67 -3.80 3.53 2.61
CA THR A 67 -4.47 4.16 3.76
C THR A 67 -5.19 5.44 3.31
N TRP A 68 -4.52 6.26 2.49
CA TRP A 68 -5.07 7.49 1.90
C TRP A 68 -6.34 7.24 1.12
N VAL A 69 -6.33 6.28 0.19
CA VAL A 69 -7.51 6.00 -0.64
C VAL A 69 -8.64 5.39 0.18
N THR A 70 -8.33 4.58 1.19
CA THR A 70 -9.36 4.05 2.10
C THR A 70 -10.01 5.15 2.93
N MET A 71 -9.23 6.08 3.49
CA MET A 71 -9.73 7.27 4.19
C MET A 71 -10.64 8.11 3.28
N ARG A 72 -10.27 8.23 2.02
CA ARG A 72 -10.96 9.07 1.05
C ARG A 72 -12.28 8.47 0.58
N ASP A 73 -12.27 7.19 0.24
CA ASP A 73 -13.39 6.49 -0.39
C ASP A 73 -14.30 5.80 0.62
N GLN A 74 -13.93 5.80 1.91
CA GLN A 74 -14.66 5.15 3.00
C GLN A 74 -14.91 3.66 2.69
N SER A 75 -13.96 3.04 1.97
CA SER A 75 -14.00 1.65 1.52
C SER A 75 -12.58 1.18 1.24
N MET A 76 -12.28 -0.07 1.61
CA MET A 76 -11.00 -0.72 1.32
C MET A 76 -10.92 -1.29 -0.11
N GLY A 77 -11.99 -1.21 -0.91
CA GLY A 77 -12.07 -1.88 -2.21
C GLY A 77 -10.95 -1.52 -3.18
N LEU A 78 -10.59 -0.23 -3.29
CA LEU A 78 -9.48 0.20 -4.15
C LEU A 78 -8.11 -0.24 -3.60
N ALA A 79 -7.93 -0.25 -2.28
CA ALA A 79 -6.69 -0.74 -1.66
C ALA A 79 -6.51 -2.24 -1.92
N VAL A 80 -7.57 -3.04 -1.72
CA VAL A 80 -7.58 -4.49 -2.03
C VAL A 80 -7.28 -4.74 -3.50
N GLY A 81 -7.94 -4.02 -4.41
CA GLY A 81 -7.73 -4.17 -5.85
C GLY A 81 -6.30 -3.82 -6.26
N ALA A 82 -5.77 -2.69 -5.79
CA ALA A 82 -4.42 -2.25 -6.11
C ALA A 82 -3.36 -3.21 -5.55
N HIS A 83 -3.53 -3.69 -4.32
CA HIS A 83 -2.63 -4.66 -3.71
C HIS A 83 -2.66 -6.00 -4.47
N ALA A 84 -3.87 -6.54 -4.75
CA ALA A 84 -4.01 -7.75 -5.53
C ALA A 84 -3.38 -7.62 -6.93
N ALA A 85 -3.57 -6.49 -7.60
CA ALA A 85 -2.97 -6.21 -8.91
C ALA A 85 -1.42 -6.19 -8.84
N ASN A 86 -0.84 -5.54 -7.83
CA ASN A 86 0.61 -5.54 -7.61
C ASN A 86 1.14 -6.96 -7.42
N ASN A 87 0.45 -7.77 -6.61
CA ASN A 87 0.88 -9.14 -6.31
C ASN A 87 0.69 -10.10 -7.49
N ILE A 88 -0.33 -9.87 -8.33
CA ILE A 88 -0.50 -10.61 -9.60
C ILE A 88 0.61 -10.22 -10.58
N LEU A 89 0.94 -8.92 -10.69
CA LEU A 89 2.04 -8.45 -11.53
C LEU A 89 3.37 -9.09 -11.10
N ALA A 90 3.66 -9.07 -9.80
CA ALA A 90 4.85 -9.69 -9.22
C ALA A 90 4.89 -11.20 -9.45
N GLY A 91 3.74 -11.87 -9.25
CA GLY A 91 3.63 -13.32 -9.37
C GLY A 91 3.66 -13.86 -10.80
N LEU A 92 3.25 -13.06 -11.80
CA LEU A 92 3.12 -13.53 -13.18
C LEU A 92 4.13 -12.88 -14.14
N LEU A 93 4.41 -11.59 -14.01
CA LEU A 93 5.16 -10.85 -15.04
C LEU A 93 6.60 -10.55 -14.63
N VAL A 94 6.81 -9.90 -13.48
CA VAL A 94 8.15 -9.41 -13.07
C VAL A 94 8.39 -9.65 -11.59
N SER A 95 9.39 -10.46 -11.26
CA SER A 95 9.85 -10.70 -9.88
C SER A 95 11.37 -10.55 -9.76
N SER A 96 11.91 -10.80 -8.58
CA SER A 96 13.34 -10.80 -8.29
C SER A 96 13.76 -12.10 -7.58
N ALA A 97 15.03 -12.49 -7.70
CA ALA A 97 15.53 -13.73 -7.09
C ALA A 97 15.55 -13.67 -5.55
N ASP A 98 15.57 -12.47 -4.98
CA ASP A 98 15.52 -12.19 -3.55
C ASP A 98 14.09 -11.93 -3.02
N SER A 99 13.04 -12.12 -3.82
CA SER A 99 11.66 -11.78 -3.42
C SER A 99 11.10 -12.68 -2.29
N ALA A 100 10.43 -12.06 -1.32
CA ALA A 100 9.61 -12.74 -0.30
C ALA A 100 8.39 -13.47 -0.86
N LEU A 101 8.02 -13.19 -2.12
CA LEU A 101 6.96 -13.88 -2.85
C LEU A 101 7.57 -14.60 -4.07
N PRO A 102 8.29 -15.72 -3.88
CA PRO A 102 8.86 -16.46 -4.99
C PRO A 102 7.77 -16.93 -5.95
N ALA A 103 7.95 -16.64 -7.24
CA ALA A 103 7.02 -17.03 -8.29
C ALA A 103 7.76 -17.32 -9.60
N ALA A 104 7.18 -18.19 -10.43
CA ALA A 104 7.66 -18.46 -11.78
C ALA A 104 7.19 -17.35 -12.74
N SER A 105 7.62 -16.12 -12.49
CA SER A 105 7.28 -14.95 -13.31
C SER A 105 7.97 -15.01 -14.67
N LEU A 106 7.39 -14.34 -15.68
CA LEU A 106 7.96 -14.28 -17.04
C LEU A 106 9.37 -13.66 -17.08
N TRP A 107 9.61 -12.66 -16.23
CA TRP A 107 10.92 -12.05 -16.03
C TRP A 107 11.30 -12.10 -14.55
N VAL A 108 12.56 -12.44 -14.30
CA VAL A 108 13.17 -12.46 -12.96
C VAL A 108 14.44 -11.62 -13.01
N THR A 109 14.52 -10.59 -12.18
CA THR A 109 15.76 -9.80 -11.97
C THR A 109 16.61 -10.42 -10.86
N PRO A 110 17.90 -10.07 -10.72
CA PRO A 110 18.73 -10.58 -9.63
C PRO A 110 18.21 -10.15 -8.26
N GLU A 111 18.39 -8.88 -7.89
CA GLU A 111 17.95 -8.31 -6.61
C GLU A 111 17.13 -7.04 -6.86
N ILE A 112 16.24 -6.70 -5.94
CA ILE A 112 15.45 -5.46 -6.04
C ILE A 112 16.39 -4.25 -6.01
N GLN A 113 16.29 -3.42 -7.05
CA GLN A 113 16.99 -2.14 -7.11
C GLN A 113 16.21 -1.09 -6.29
N TRP A 114 16.42 -1.08 -4.97
CA TRP A 114 15.66 -0.24 -4.04
C TRP A 114 15.79 1.26 -4.26
N GLY A 115 16.91 1.76 -4.80
CA GLY A 115 17.07 3.18 -5.16
C GLY A 115 15.98 3.67 -6.11
N PRO A 116 15.94 3.14 -7.34
CA PRO A 116 14.85 3.42 -8.27
C PRO A 116 13.46 3.08 -7.72
N ALA A 117 13.29 1.93 -7.07
CA ALA A 117 11.98 1.50 -6.56
C ALA A 117 11.41 2.50 -5.55
N ALA A 118 12.18 2.86 -4.52
CA ALA A 118 11.75 3.85 -3.52
C ALA A 118 11.53 5.24 -4.12
N PHE A 119 12.39 5.66 -5.05
CA PHE A 119 12.25 6.93 -5.75
C PHE A 119 10.91 7.03 -6.48
N PHE A 120 10.56 6.01 -7.29
CA PHE A 120 9.30 6.00 -8.02
C PHE A 120 8.08 5.88 -7.09
N SER A 121 8.16 5.05 -6.03
CA SER A 121 7.08 4.92 -5.04
C SER A 121 6.76 6.27 -4.36
N ILE A 122 7.79 7.05 -3.98
CA ILE A 122 7.60 8.37 -3.38
C ILE A 122 7.08 9.37 -4.42
N LEU A 123 7.67 9.36 -5.62
CA LEU A 123 7.28 10.27 -6.71
C LEU A 123 5.82 10.09 -7.13
N PHE A 124 5.27 8.88 -7.00
CA PHE A 124 3.86 8.62 -7.32
C PHE A 124 2.87 9.12 -6.26
N ILE A 125 3.29 9.45 -5.03
CA ILE A 125 2.38 9.92 -3.98
C ILE A 125 1.59 11.17 -4.42
N PRO A 126 2.20 12.28 -4.89
CA PRO A 126 1.46 13.45 -5.34
C PRO A 126 0.51 13.15 -6.50
N LEU A 127 0.94 12.33 -7.45
CA LEU A 127 0.11 11.93 -8.60
C LEU A 127 -1.10 11.11 -8.12
N PHE A 128 -0.89 10.16 -7.22
CA PHE A 128 -1.93 9.33 -6.63
C PHE A 128 -2.96 10.17 -5.86
N ILE A 129 -2.49 11.11 -5.04
CA ILE A 129 -3.34 12.06 -4.32
C ILE A 129 -4.17 12.91 -5.29
N TRP A 130 -3.56 13.39 -6.38
CA TRP A 130 -4.26 14.18 -7.40
C TRP A 130 -5.31 13.37 -8.16
N LEU A 131 -4.98 12.13 -8.57
CA LEU A 131 -5.89 11.24 -9.28
C LEU A 131 -7.10 10.87 -8.43
N THR A 132 -6.85 10.41 -7.19
CA THR A 132 -7.93 10.15 -6.23
C THR A 132 -8.70 11.45 -5.97
N GLY A 133 -7.98 12.58 -5.87
CA GLY A 133 -8.41 13.99 -5.83
C GLY A 133 -9.61 14.35 -6.70
N LYS A 134 -9.56 13.95 -7.97
CA LYS A 134 -10.54 14.33 -9.00
C LYS A 134 -11.77 13.44 -9.03
N TRP A 135 -11.64 12.19 -8.59
CA TRP A 135 -12.75 11.26 -8.50
C TRP A 135 -13.44 11.40 -7.15
N ARG A 136 -14.32 12.40 -7.02
CA ARG A 136 -15.34 12.43 -5.97
C ARG A 136 -16.60 11.81 -6.54
N GLY A 137 -16.77 10.49 -6.36
CA GLY A 137 -18.11 9.92 -6.36
C GLY A 137 -18.89 10.63 -5.26
N LYS A 138 -20.07 11.17 -5.58
CA LYS A 138 -20.94 11.89 -4.63
C LYS A 138 -21.04 11.07 -3.34
N GLN A 139 -20.45 11.55 -2.25
CA GLN A 139 -20.59 10.93 -0.94
C GLN A 139 -22.07 11.00 -0.54
N ASN A 140 -22.62 9.87 -0.11
CA ASN A 140 -24.04 9.73 0.20
C ASN A 140 -24.32 10.51 1.51
N PRO A 141 -25.24 11.49 1.54
CA PRO A 141 -25.42 12.41 2.68
C PRO A 141 -25.94 11.77 3.97
N ILE A 142 -26.06 10.44 4.03
CA ILE A 142 -26.66 9.72 5.16
C ILE A 142 -25.72 9.66 6.39
N VAL A 143 -24.41 9.85 6.21
CA VAL A 143 -23.43 9.77 7.32
C VAL A 143 -23.23 11.12 8.04
N GLU A 144 -23.63 12.25 7.45
CA GLU A 144 -23.55 13.56 8.12
C GLU A 144 -24.72 13.83 9.08
N ALA A 145 -25.68 12.91 9.19
CA ALA A 145 -26.92 13.08 9.96
C ALA A 145 -27.01 12.21 11.24
N LEU A 146 -25.92 11.59 11.68
CA LEU A 146 -25.81 10.86 12.96
C LEU A 146 -24.65 11.41 13.79
#